data_AF-A0A1N7J946-F1
#
_entry.id   AF-A0A1N7J946-F1
#
_cell.length_a   1.000
_cell.length_b   1.000
_cell.length_c   1.000
_cell.angle_alpha   90.00
_cell.angle_beta   90.00
_cell.angle_gamma   90.00
#
_symmetry.space_group_name_H-M   'P 1'
#
loop_
_entity.id
_entity.type
_entity.pdbx_description
1 polymer ?
#
loop_
_entity_poly.entity_id
_entity_poly.type
_entity_poly.pdbx_seq_one_letter_code
_entity_poly.pdbx_strand_id
1 'polypeptide(L)'
;MNQDQVSFIIDAVAIVVIIYMVSVAVVYLTLFLISGPKIRKERGLEREEVIEETAINRDTFPVSVLVPAYNEEVGVVQTATSMLNLNYPTFEVIVIDDGSKDETATRMIKVLTWNR
;
A
#
# COMPACT_ATOMS: atom_id res chain seq x y z
N MET A 1 55.27 -3.81 36.56
CA MET A 1 54.07 -2.95 36.47
C MET A 1 53.39 -3.03 37.82
N ASN A 2 53.23 -1.90 38.51
CA ASN A 2 52.66 -1.91 39.86
C ASN A 2 51.17 -2.27 39.78
N GLN A 3 50.64 -2.94 40.81
CA GLN A 3 49.23 -3.32 40.90
C GLN A 3 48.31 -2.10 40.70
N ASP A 4 48.72 -0.93 41.20
CA ASP A 4 48.01 0.34 41.07
C ASP A 4 47.94 0.86 39.62
N GLN A 5 48.94 0.56 38.80
CA GLN A 5 48.92 0.94 37.38
C GLN A 5 47.98 0.04 36.58
N VAL A 6 47.87 -1.23 36.96
CA VAL A 6 46.99 -2.20 36.30
C VAL A 6 45.53 -1.86 36.61
N SER A 7 45.19 -1.57 37.87
CA SER A 7 43.83 -1.17 38.24
C SER A 7 43.40 0.13 37.57
N PHE A 8 44.29 1.14 37.52
CA PHE A 8 44.00 2.40 36.83
C PHE A 8 43.68 2.22 35.34
N ILE A 9 44.42 1.34 34.64
CA ILE A 9 44.17 1.03 33.23
C ILE A 9 42.82 0.33 33.05
N ILE A 10 42.50 -0.63 33.93
CA ILE A 10 41.22 -1.36 33.89
C ILE A 10 40.04 -0.40 34.09
N ASP A 11 40.13 0.51 35.06
CA ASP A 11 39.07 1.49 35.35
C ASP A 11 38.88 2.46 34.18
N ALA A 12 39.98 2.93 33.58
CA ALA A 12 39.93 3.79 32.40
C ALA A 12 39.25 3.09 31.21
N VAL A 13 39.59 1.83 30.96
CA VAL A 13 38.98 1.02 29.89
C VAL A 13 37.51 0.77 30.19
N ALA A 14 37.14 0.46 31.44
CA ALA A 14 35.75 0.24 31.82
C ALA A 14 34.88 1.48 31.58
N ILE A 15 35.39 2.67 31.94
CA ILE A 15 34.69 3.95 31.68
C ILE A 15 34.47 4.15 30.17
N VAL A 16 35.48 3.89 29.34
CA VAL A 16 35.35 4.01 27.88
C VAL A 16 34.29 3.07 27.33
N VAL A 17 34.26 1.80 27.79
CA VAL A 17 33.26 0.82 27.37
C VAL A 17 31.85 1.24 27.80
N ILE A 18 31.69 1.77 29.01
CA ILE A 18 30.40 2.26 29.52
C ILE A 18 29.92 3.44 28.67
N ILE A 19 30.78 4.41 28.37
CA ILE A 19 30.44 5.55 27.51
C ILE A 19 29.99 5.06 26.12
N TYR A 20 30.68 4.07 25.56
CA TYR A 20 30.30 3.47 24.28
C TYR A 20 28.93 2.80 24.34
N MET A 21 28.67 1.97 25.35
CA MET A 21 27.37 1.28 25.52
C MET A 21 26.22 2.26 25.70
N VAL A 22 26.40 3.30 26.52
CA VAL A 22 25.40 4.35 26.73
C VAL A 22 25.15 5.10 25.42
N SER A 23 26.19 5.43 24.67
CA SER A 23 26.06 6.12 23.38
C SER A 23 25.24 5.30 22.38
N VAL A 24 25.54 4.01 22.25
CA VAL A 24 24.79 3.08 21.39
C VAL A 24 23.34 2.93 21.85
N ALA A 25 23.10 2.82 23.15
CA ALA A 25 21.75 2.74 23.71
C ALA A 25 20.93 4.01 23.42
N VAL A 26 21.54 5.20 23.54
CA VAL A 26 20.90 6.47 23.21
C VAL A 26 20.53 6.53 21.73
N VAL A 27 21.43 6.14 20.83
CA VAL A 27 21.15 6.08 19.39
C VAL A 27 19.96 5.16 19.09
N TYR A 28 19.94 3.95 19.64
CA TYR A 28 18.81 3.03 19.46
C TYR A 28 17.51 3.57 20.06
N LEU A 29 17.56 4.21 21.22
CA LEU A 29 16.39 4.84 21.84
C LEU A 29 15.84 5.96 20.95
N THR A 30 16.70 6.80 20.38
CA THR A 30 16.30 7.86 19.44
C THR A 30 15.64 7.27 18.20
N LEU A 31 16.22 6.23 17.60
CA LEU A 31 15.62 5.54 16.46
C LEU A 31 14.24 4.95 16.81
N PHE A 32 14.11 4.34 17.99
CA PHE A 32 12.84 3.78 18.46
C PHE A 32 11.75 4.85 18.63
N LEU A 33 12.09 6.00 19.24
CA LEU A 33 11.17 7.12 19.43
C LEU A 33 10.71 7.74 18.10
N ILE A 34 11.58 7.79 17.09
CA ILE A 34 11.25 8.28 15.74
C ILE A 34 10.42 7.25 14.96
N SER A 35 10.72 5.96 15.14
CA SER A 35 10.10 4.86 14.39
C SER A 35 8.62 4.65 14.76
N GLY A 36 8.27 4.76 16.05
CA GLY A 36 6.90 4.58 16.54
C GLY A 36 5.82 5.43 15.82
N PRO A 37 5.96 6.76 15.73
CA PRO A 37 4.99 7.61 15.04
C PRO A 37 5.03 7.44 13.52
N LYS A 38 6.18 7.11 12.93
CA LYS A 38 6.30 6.87 11.47
C LYS A 38 5.52 5.62 11.04
N ILE A 39 5.71 4.51 11.76
CA ILE A 39 5.01 3.25 11.50
C ILE A 39 3.48 3.39 11.70
N ARG A 40 3.03 4.17 12.69
CA ARG A 40 1.59 4.40 12.90
C ARG A 40 0.95 5.22 11.79
N LYS A 41 1.71 6.08 11.11
CA LYS A 41 1.23 6.90 9.99
C LYS A 41 1.21 6.12 8.67
N GLU A 42 2.17 5.21 8.47
CA GLU A 42 2.33 4.43 7.23
C GLU A 42 1.49 3.15 7.19
N ARG A 43 1.07 2.59 8.34
CA ARG A 43 0.14 1.43 8.38
C ARG A 43 -1.23 1.66 7.73
N GLY A 44 -1.62 2.91 7.51
CA GLY A 44 -2.82 3.26 6.75
C GLY A 44 -2.61 3.34 5.23
N LEU A 45 -1.36 3.29 4.75
CA LEU A 45 -0.94 3.58 3.37
C LEU A 45 -0.16 2.42 2.73
N GLU A 46 0.48 1.54 3.51
CA GLU A 46 1.28 0.40 3.00
C GLU A 46 0.47 -0.69 2.25
N ARG A 47 -0.87 -0.68 2.33
CA ARG A 47 -1.70 -1.60 1.53
C ARG A 47 -1.79 -1.17 0.07
N GLU A 48 -1.49 0.10 -0.22
CA GLU A 48 -1.43 0.66 -1.57
C GLU A 48 -0.06 0.38 -2.23
N GLU A 49 1.05 0.63 -1.52
CA GLU A 49 2.40 0.59 -2.12
C GLU A 49 2.84 -0.82 -2.59
N VAL A 50 2.48 -1.90 -1.87
CA VAL A 50 2.82 -3.28 -2.29
C VAL A 50 2.01 -3.70 -3.53
N ILE A 51 0.84 -3.09 -3.75
CA ILE A 51 0.04 -3.32 -4.96
C ILE A 51 0.54 -2.42 -6.09
N GLU A 52 0.89 -1.16 -5.84
CA GLU A 52 1.34 -0.23 -6.89
C GLU A 52 2.67 -0.63 -7.54
N GLU A 53 3.66 -1.09 -6.79
CA GLU A 53 4.96 -1.46 -7.38
C GLU A 53 4.86 -2.73 -8.25
N THR A 54 3.87 -3.58 -8.00
CA THR A 54 3.62 -4.80 -8.79
C THR A 54 2.57 -4.59 -9.90
N ALA A 55 1.60 -3.69 -9.71
CA ALA A 55 0.51 -3.41 -10.65
C ALA A 55 0.89 -2.39 -11.74
N ILE A 56 1.93 -1.58 -11.51
CA ILE A 56 2.44 -0.60 -12.48
C ILE A 56 3.74 -1.10 -13.12
N ASN A 57 3.79 -2.39 -13.45
CA ASN A 57 4.80 -2.86 -14.38
C ASN A 57 4.35 -2.46 -15.79
N ARG A 58 5.14 -1.67 -16.53
CA ARG A 58 4.78 -1.20 -17.88
C ARG A 58 4.62 -2.35 -18.90
N ASP A 59 4.99 -3.57 -18.52
CA ASP A 59 4.83 -4.82 -19.27
C ASP A 59 3.61 -5.66 -18.86
N THR A 60 2.66 -5.12 -18.08
CA THR A 60 1.39 -5.84 -17.82
C THR A 60 0.58 -6.01 -19.11
N PHE A 61 0.14 -7.24 -19.38
CA PHE A 61 -0.72 -7.52 -20.54
C PHE A 61 -2.06 -6.79 -20.43
N PRO A 62 -2.63 -6.30 -21.54
CA PRO A 62 -3.98 -5.75 -21.53
C PRO A 62 -4.98 -6.82 -21.10
N VAL A 63 -5.94 -6.43 -20.26
CA VAL A 63 -6.97 -7.35 -19.73
C VAL A 63 -8.38 -6.94 -20.17
N SER A 64 -9.22 -7.94 -20.44
CA SER A 64 -10.63 -7.75 -20.76
C SER A 64 -11.49 -8.24 -19.59
N VAL A 65 -12.22 -7.32 -18.97
CA VAL A 65 -13.13 -7.63 -17.85
C VAL A 65 -14.52 -7.87 -18.41
N LEU A 66 -14.96 -9.13 -18.39
CA LEU A 66 -16.29 -9.55 -18.82
C LEU A 66 -17.25 -9.45 -17.63
N VAL A 67 -18.32 -8.68 -17.78
CA VAL A 67 -19.32 -8.43 -16.72
C VAL A 67 -20.68 -8.91 -17.20
N PRO A 68 -21.13 -10.12 -16.81
CA PRO A 68 -22.51 -10.51 -17.05
C PRO A 68 -23.44 -9.66 -16.18
N ALA A 69 -24.50 -9.13 -16.77
CA ALA A 69 -25.54 -8.37 -16.10
C ALA A 69 -26.90 -8.99 -16.42
N TYR A 70 -27.66 -9.35 -15.38
CA TYR A 70 -29.03 -9.82 -15.53
C TYR A 70 -29.89 -9.27 -14.40
N ASN A 71 -30.87 -8.42 -14.73
CA ASN A 71 -31.71 -7.73 -13.76
C ASN A 71 -30.93 -6.95 -12.68
N GLU A 72 -29.91 -6.21 -13.10
CA GLU A 72 -28.97 -5.46 -12.25
C GLU A 72 -29.18 -3.94 -12.35
N GLU A 73 -30.41 -3.46 -12.61
CA GLU A 73 -30.67 -2.03 -12.87
C GLU A 73 -30.15 -1.09 -11.77
N VAL A 74 -30.11 -1.53 -10.51
CA VAL A 74 -29.65 -0.73 -9.37
C VAL A 74 -28.12 -0.72 -9.27
N GLY A 75 -27.47 -1.86 -9.55
CA GLY A 75 -26.04 -2.05 -9.32
C GLY A 75 -25.15 -1.83 -10.54
N VAL A 76 -25.68 -2.03 -11.76
CA VAL A 76 -24.88 -2.12 -12.99
C VAL A 76 -24.01 -0.88 -13.24
N VAL A 77 -24.54 0.31 -12.96
CA VAL A 77 -23.82 1.59 -13.12
C VAL A 77 -22.67 1.71 -12.12
N GLN A 78 -22.93 1.37 -10.86
CA GLN A 78 -21.91 1.46 -9.80
C GLN A 78 -20.79 0.45 -10.05
N THR A 79 -21.14 -0.77 -10.46
CA THR A 79 -20.19 -1.82 -10.82
C THR A 79 -19.30 -1.38 -11.99
N ALA A 80 -19.90 -0.91 -13.09
CA ALA A 80 -19.15 -0.43 -14.25
C ALA A 80 -18.24 0.77 -13.89
N THR A 81 -18.75 1.73 -13.11
CA THR A 81 -17.95 2.89 -12.65
C THR A 81 -16.78 2.45 -11.78
N SER A 82 -16.98 1.48 -10.89
CA SER A 82 -15.92 0.94 -10.03
C SER A 82 -14.83 0.24 -10.85
N MET A 83 -15.21 -0.49 -11.90
CA MET A 83 -14.26 -1.15 -12.79
C MET A 83 -13.50 -0.16 -13.67
N LEU A 84 -14.13 0.92 -14.14
CA LEU A 84 -13.45 1.98 -14.89
C LEU A 84 -12.44 2.77 -14.04
N ASN A 85 -12.56 2.72 -12.71
CA ASN A 85 -11.64 3.36 -11.77
C ASN A 85 -10.45 2.46 -11.37
N LEU A 86 -10.28 1.29 -11.99
CA LEU A 86 -9.13 0.41 -11.71
C LEU A 86 -7.82 1.10 -12.10
N ASN A 87 -6.84 1.09 -11.18
CA ASN A 87 -5.48 1.53 -11.44
C ASN A 87 -4.71 0.43 -12.20
N TYR A 88 -5.11 0.18 -13.45
CA TYR A 88 -4.49 -0.80 -14.34
C TYR A 88 -4.10 -0.16 -15.68
N PRO A 89 -2.91 -0.42 -16.25
CA PRO A 89 -2.39 0.36 -17.37
C PRO A 89 -3.23 0.30 -18.65
N THR A 90 -3.77 -0.85 -19.01
CA THR A 90 -4.61 -1.02 -20.20
C THR A 90 -5.63 -2.11 -19.96
N PHE A 91 -6.91 -1.74 -19.97
CA PHE A 91 -8.00 -2.69 -19.78
C PHE A 91 -9.24 -2.24 -20.53
N GLU A 92 -10.12 -3.20 -20.81
CA GLU A 92 -11.46 -2.96 -21.33
C GLU A 92 -12.50 -3.60 -20.42
N VAL A 93 -13.68 -2.99 -20.34
CA VAL A 93 -14.82 -3.52 -19.59
C VAL A 93 -15.95 -3.80 -20.57
N ILE A 94 -16.34 -5.07 -20.69
CA ILE A 94 -17.39 -5.54 -21.59
C ILE A 94 -18.57 -6.00 -20.73
N VAL A 95 -19.63 -5.19 -20.70
CA VAL A 95 -20.88 -5.53 -20.01
C VAL A 95 -21.78 -6.31 -20.95
N ILE A 96 -22.18 -7.51 -20.55
CA ILE A 96 -23.00 -8.44 -21.33
C ILE A 96 -24.36 -8.55 -20.65
N ASP A 97 -25.40 -8.01 -21.29
CA ASP A 97 -26.78 -8.18 -20.84
C ASP A 97 -27.31 -9.56 -21.24
N ASP A 98 -27.57 -10.43 -20.26
CA ASP A 98 -28.06 -11.80 -20.46
C ASP A 98 -29.60 -11.86 -20.55
N GLY A 99 -30.18 -10.93 -21.32
CA GLY A 99 -31.64 -10.85 -21.54
C GLY A 99 -32.42 -10.30 -20.36
N SER A 100 -31.91 -9.27 -19.69
CA SER A 100 -32.59 -8.59 -18.58
C SER A 100 -34.01 -8.15 -18.95
N LYS A 101 -34.91 -8.21 -17.97
CA LYS A 101 -36.32 -7.77 -18.10
C LYS A 101 -36.57 -6.41 -17.47
N ASP A 102 -35.54 -5.80 -16.90
CA ASP A 102 -35.56 -4.52 -16.20
C ASP A 102 -34.83 -3.43 -17.01
N GLU A 103 -34.52 -2.30 -16.38
CA GLU A 103 -33.86 -1.18 -17.05
C GLU A 103 -32.32 -1.28 -17.13
N THR A 104 -31.72 -2.46 -16.90
CA THR A 104 -30.25 -2.66 -16.85
C THR A 104 -29.54 -2.05 -18.07
N ALA A 105 -29.93 -2.44 -19.29
CA ALA A 105 -29.32 -1.93 -20.52
C ALA A 105 -29.54 -0.43 -20.72
N THR A 106 -30.78 0.04 -20.47
CA THR A 106 -31.15 1.46 -20.62
C THR A 106 -30.32 2.36 -19.72
N ARG A 107 -30.10 1.94 -18.46
CA ARG A 107 -29.28 2.70 -17.50
C ARG A 107 -27.81 2.76 -17.93
N MET A 108 -27.27 1.66 -18.44
CA MET A 108 -25.90 1.64 -18.95
C MET A 108 -25.70 2.56 -20.16
N ILE A 109 -26.61 2.53 -21.14
CA ILE A 109 -26.57 3.42 -22.31
C ILE A 109 -26.64 4.89 -21.88
N LYS A 110 -27.54 5.22 -20.94
CA LYS A 110 -27.70 6.59 -20.43
C LYS A 110 -26.41 7.13 -19.80
N VAL A 111 -25.72 6.33 -18.99
CA VAL A 111 -24.48 6.75 -18.34
C VAL A 111 -23.34 6.92 -19.35
N LEU A 112 -23.20 6.00 -20.30
CA LEU A 112 -22.14 6.07 -21.33
C LEU A 112 -22.33 7.23 -22.30
N THR A 113 -23.57 7.59 -22.64
CA THR A 113 -23.87 8.75 -23.50
C THR A 113 -23.68 10.09 -22.80
N TRP A 114 -23.91 10.16 -21.48
CA TRP A 114 -23.69 11.38 -20.71
C TRP A 114 -22.20 11.69 -20.50
N ASN A 115 -21.37 10.66 -20.38
CA ASN A 115 -19.94 10.80 -20.07
C ASN A 115 -19.05 11.02 -21.32
N ARG A 116 -19.62 11.45 -22.46
CA ARG A 116 -18.94 11.74 -23.73
C ARG A 116 -18.97 13.23 -24.08
#